data_AF-A0A7S3GS93-F1
#
_entry.id   AF-A0A7S3GS93-F1
#
_cell.length_a   1.000
_cell.length_b   1.000
_cell.length_c   1.000
_cell.angle_alpha   90.00
_cell.angle_beta   90.00
_cell.angle_gamma   90.00
#
_symmetry.space_group_name_H-M   'P 1'
#
loop_
_entity.id
_entity.type
_entity.pdbx_description
1 polymer ?
#
loop_
_entity_poly.entity_id
_entity_poly.type
_entity_poly.pdbx_seq_one_letter_code
_entity_poly.pdbx_strand_id
1 'polypeptide(L)'
;FAVPLSSIEICAGAGGQALGLEQAGFEHVSLVEIEPPACETLRFNRPQWHVTQGDVRHYQADRWRGIALLAGGVPCPPFSKAGKQLGIDDERDLFPEAIRLV
;
A
#
# COMPACT_ATOMS: atom_id res chain seq x y z
N PHE A 1 -24.21 -12.71 8.90
CA PHE A 1 -23.65 -11.68 8.01
C PHE A 1 -22.13 -11.78 8.10
N ALA A 2 -21.44 -12.09 7.00
CA ALA A 2 -19.98 -12.07 6.99
C ALA A 2 -19.52 -10.61 7.07
N VAL A 3 -18.53 -10.32 7.90
CA VAL A 3 -17.88 -9.00 7.91
C VAL A 3 -17.18 -8.85 6.56
N PRO A 4 -17.40 -7.76 5.79
CA PRO A 4 -16.71 -7.56 4.52
C PRO A 4 -15.19 -7.53 4.76
N LEU A 5 -14.45 -8.30 3.94
CA LEU A 5 -13.00 -8.36 3.99
C LEU A 5 -12.44 -7.04 3.48
N SER A 6 -12.27 -6.06 4.36
CA SER A 6 -11.74 -4.74 4.00
C SER A 6 -10.22 -4.72 4.07
N SER A 7 -9.59 -3.92 3.21
CA SER A 7 -8.13 -3.76 3.21
C SER A 7 -7.65 -2.35 2.92
N ILE A 8 -6.48 -2.03 3.47
CA ILE A 8 -5.64 -0.89 3.07
C ILE A 8 -4.42 -1.46 2.37
N GLU A 9 -3.99 -0.85 1.28
CA GLU A 9 -2.72 -1.16 0.63
C GLU A 9 -1.83 0.07 0.63
N ILE A 10 -0.60 -0.06 1.14
CA ILE A 10 0.45 0.96 1.04
C ILE A 10 1.44 0.61 -0.04
N CYS A 11 2.04 1.62 -0.69
CA CYS A 11 2.93 1.41 -1.84
C CYS A 11 2.22 0.58 -2.94
N ALA A 12 0.98 0.97 -3.27
CA ALA A 12 0.10 0.18 -4.14
C ALA A 12 0.63 0.03 -5.58
N GLY A 13 1.56 0.89 -6.00
CA GLY A 13 2.07 0.93 -7.35
C GLY A 13 0.94 1.02 -8.37
N ALA A 14 1.07 0.31 -9.49
CA ALA A 14 0.02 0.24 -10.51
C ALA A 14 -1.16 -0.70 -10.16
N GLY A 15 -1.18 -1.29 -8.95
CA GLY A 15 -2.32 -2.05 -8.44
C GLY A 15 -2.32 -3.55 -8.73
N GLY A 16 -1.16 -4.18 -8.98
CA GLY A 16 -1.09 -5.62 -9.20
C GLY A 16 -1.56 -6.44 -7.98
N GLN A 17 -1.10 -6.05 -6.78
CA GLN A 17 -1.53 -6.67 -5.52
C GLN A 17 -2.99 -6.33 -5.22
N ALA A 18 -3.36 -5.04 -5.33
CA ALA A 18 -4.75 -4.60 -5.15
C ALA A 18 -5.74 -5.39 -6.02
N LEU A 19 -5.40 -5.64 -7.29
CA LEU A 19 -6.23 -6.42 -8.20
C LEU A 19 -6.37 -7.89 -7.74
N GLY A 20 -5.29 -8.50 -7.27
CA GLY A 20 -5.33 -9.86 -6.73
C GLY A 20 -6.19 -9.95 -5.46
N LEU A 21 -6.09 -8.97 -4.57
CA LEU A 21 -6.90 -8.90 -3.34
C LEU A 21 -8.38 -8.67 -3.65
N GLU A 22 -8.71 -7.81 -4.62
CA GLU A 22 -10.08 -7.63 -5.11
C GLU A 22 -10.66 -8.96 -5.61
N GLN A 23 -9.89 -9.71 -6.41
CA GLN A 23 -10.30 -11.05 -6.90
C GLN A 23 -10.45 -12.08 -5.78
N ALA A 24 -9.73 -11.92 -4.67
CA ALA A 24 -9.86 -12.76 -3.48
C ALA A 24 -11.06 -12.35 -2.57
N GLY A 25 -11.81 -11.31 -2.97
CA GLY A 25 -12.99 -10.84 -2.25
C GLY A 25 -12.72 -9.72 -1.23
N PHE A 26 -11.55 -9.10 -1.28
CA PHE A 26 -11.26 -7.92 -0.46
C PHE A 26 -11.79 -6.63 -1.09
N GLU A 27 -12.30 -5.72 -0.26
CA GLU A 27 -12.65 -4.36 -0.64
C GLU A 27 -11.58 -3.38 -0.14
N HIS A 28 -11.03 -2.58 -1.04
CA HIS A 28 -10.00 -1.59 -0.72
C HIS A 28 -10.63 -0.32 -0.18
N VAL A 29 -10.43 -0.01 1.11
CA VAL A 29 -10.90 1.25 1.70
C VAL A 29 -9.93 2.40 1.43
N SER A 30 -8.67 2.09 1.12
CA SER A 30 -7.64 3.07 0.74
C SER A 30 -6.44 2.36 0.08
N LEU A 31 -6.02 2.86 -1.07
CA LEU A 31 -4.77 2.51 -1.75
C LEU A 31 -3.85 3.73 -1.69
N VAL A 32 -2.73 3.62 -0.97
CA VAL A 32 -1.77 4.70 -0.74
C VAL A 32 -0.60 4.54 -1.71
N GLU A 33 -0.34 5.57 -2.52
CA GLU A 33 0.71 5.55 -3.52
C GLU A 33 1.32 6.95 -3.70
N ILE A 34 2.65 7.03 -3.79
CA ILE A 34 3.38 8.29 -3.89
C ILE A 34 3.53 8.76 -5.34
N GLU A 35 3.67 7.83 -6.29
CA GLU A 35 3.95 8.13 -7.69
C GLU A 35 2.66 8.52 -8.46
N PRO A 36 2.58 9.75 -9.02
CA PRO A 36 1.40 10.20 -9.76
C PRO A 36 0.98 9.28 -10.92
N PRO A 37 1.90 8.77 -11.78
CA PRO A 37 1.50 7.87 -12.88
C PRO A 37 0.87 6.56 -12.40
N ALA A 38 1.32 6.04 -11.27
CA ALA A 38 0.77 4.85 -10.64
C ALA A 38 -0.65 5.12 -10.11
N CYS A 39 -0.84 6.26 -9.43
CA CYS A 39 -2.16 6.72 -8.99
C CYS A 39 -3.15 6.89 -10.15
N GLU A 40 -2.71 7.47 -11.27
CA GLU A 40 -3.52 7.60 -12.48
C GLU A 40 -3.92 6.23 -13.04
N THR A 41 -3.00 5.28 -13.06
CA THR A 41 -3.26 3.90 -13.48
C THR A 41 -4.33 3.25 -12.61
N LEU A 42 -4.23 3.38 -11.28
CA LEU A 42 -5.22 2.87 -10.34
C LEU A 42 -6.62 3.46 -10.60
N ARG A 43 -6.71 4.80 -10.65
CA ARG A 43 -7.98 5.53 -10.86
C ARG A 43 -8.60 5.21 -12.23
N PHE A 44 -7.78 5.06 -13.26
CA PHE A 44 -8.25 4.73 -14.60
C PHE A 44 -8.84 3.31 -14.69
N ASN A 45 -8.13 2.32 -14.15
CA ASN A 45 -8.55 0.93 -14.26
C ASN A 45 -9.67 0.57 -13.28
N ARG A 46 -9.76 1.26 -12.14
CA ARG A 46 -10.75 1.01 -11.08
C ARG A 46 -11.24 2.34 -10.47
N PRO A 47 -12.15 3.06 -11.15
CA PRO A 47 -12.64 4.36 -10.68
C PRO A 47 -13.30 4.34 -9.30
N GLN A 48 -13.78 3.17 -8.86
CA GLN A 48 -14.38 2.97 -7.54
C GLN A 48 -13.36 2.83 -6.40
N TRP A 49 -12.09 2.57 -6.71
CA TRP A 49 -11.06 2.44 -5.68
C TRP A 49 -10.69 3.81 -5.09
N HIS A 50 -10.55 3.87 -3.77
CA HIS A 50 -10.10 5.08 -3.09
C HIS A 50 -8.57 5.18 -3.17
N VAL A 51 -8.06 6.04 -4.05
CA VAL A 51 -6.61 6.27 -4.21
C VAL A 51 -6.16 7.50 -3.42
N THR A 52 -5.41 7.26 -2.35
CA THR A 52 -4.74 8.29 -1.55
C THR A 52 -3.34 8.53 -2.11
N GLN A 53 -3.21 9.58 -2.93
CA GLN A 53 -1.93 9.95 -3.51
C GLN A 53 -1.09 10.73 -2.48
N GLY A 54 0.04 10.17 -2.08
CA GLY A 54 0.94 10.78 -1.11
C GLY A 54 1.92 9.79 -0.48
N ASP A 55 2.81 10.35 0.32
CA ASP A 55 3.83 9.61 1.05
C ASP A 55 3.21 8.86 2.24
N VAL A 56 3.48 7.56 2.36
CA VAL A 56 3.01 6.71 3.46
C VAL A 56 3.48 7.22 4.83
N ARG A 57 4.62 7.91 4.90
CA ARG A 57 5.15 8.53 6.13
C ARG A 57 4.18 9.56 6.74
N HIS A 58 3.34 10.17 5.90
CA HIS A 58 2.33 11.14 6.31
C HIS A 58 0.92 10.54 6.37
N TYR A 59 0.76 9.25 6.06
CA TYR A 59 -0.52 8.57 6.09
C TYR A 59 -0.91 8.12 7.51
N GLN A 60 -2.19 8.31 7.85
CA GLN A 60 -2.78 7.92 9.13
C GLN A 60 -3.98 6.99 8.89
N ALA A 61 -4.03 5.87 9.59
CA ALA A 61 -5.05 4.82 9.42
C ALA A 61 -6.06 4.73 10.57
N ASP A 62 -6.04 5.66 11.54
CA ASP A 62 -6.86 5.59 12.76
C ASP A 62 -8.37 5.44 12.50
N ARG A 63 -8.85 6.06 11.41
CA ARG A 63 -10.26 5.97 10.98
C ARG A 63 -10.66 4.57 10.49
N TRP A 64 -9.70 3.67 10.26
CA TRP A 64 -9.89 2.34 9.70
C TRP A 64 -9.60 1.22 10.70
N ARG A 65 -9.57 1.51 12.00
CA ARG A 65 -9.37 0.49 13.04
C ARG A 65 -10.37 -0.67 12.90
N GLY A 66 -9.87 -1.89 12.99
CA GLY A 66 -10.67 -3.11 12.85
C GLY A 66 -10.77 -3.65 11.41
N ILE A 67 -10.00 -3.09 10.48
CA ILE A 67 -9.89 -3.60 9.10
C ILE A 67 -9.33 -5.03 9.07
N ALA A 68 -9.68 -5.80 8.04
CA ALA A 68 -9.29 -7.21 7.94
C ALA A 68 -7.83 -7.39 7.49
N LEU A 69 -7.28 -6.46 6.70
CA LEU A 69 -5.93 -6.58 6.14
C LEU A 69 -5.26 -5.22 5.94
N LEU A 70 -4.01 -5.13 6.38
CA LEU A 70 -3.04 -4.16 5.87
C LEU A 70 -2.11 -4.89 4.90
N ALA A 71 -2.04 -4.42 3.66
CA ALA A 71 -1.20 -4.95 2.60
C ALA A 71 -0.19 -3.88 2.13
N GLY A 72 0.87 -4.30 1.47
CA GLY A 72 1.77 -3.38 0.78
C GLY A 72 3.09 -4.01 0.37
N GLY A 73 3.49 -3.74 -0.87
CA GLY A 73 4.81 -4.09 -1.40
C GLY A 73 5.80 -2.96 -1.12
N VAL A 74 6.18 -2.77 0.16
CA VAL A 74 7.14 -1.72 0.50
C VAL A 74 8.45 -1.90 -0.28
N PRO A 75 9.03 -0.81 -0.81
CA PRO A 75 10.30 -0.88 -1.52
C PRO A 75 11.34 -1.57 -0.65
N CYS A 76 12.16 -2.41 -1.28
CA CYS A 76 13.17 -3.21 -0.60
C CYS A 76 14.58 -2.74 -1.00
N PRO A 77 15.11 -1.65 -0.40
CA PRO A 77 16.50 -1.26 -0.65
C PRO A 77 17.59 -2.14 0.00
N PRO A 78 17.48 -2.70 1.22
CA PRO A 78 18.67 -3.30 1.84
C PRO A 78 18.82 -4.82 1.66
N PHE A 79 17.82 -5.56 1.14
CA PHE A 79 17.88 -7.05 1.12
C PHE A 79 18.09 -7.69 -0.26
N SER A 80 18.14 -6.89 -1.33
CA SER A 80 18.44 -7.37 -2.68
C SER A 80 19.95 -7.35 -2.96
N LYS A 81 20.50 -8.49 -3.44
CA LYS A 81 21.91 -8.62 -3.87
C LYS A 81 22.30 -7.66 -5.02
N ALA A 82 21.35 -6.98 -5.66
CA ALA A 82 21.57 -6.07 -6.78
C ALA A 82 21.65 -4.58 -6.38
N GLY A 83 21.55 -4.25 -5.08
CA GLY A 83 21.64 -2.88 -4.56
C GLY A 83 22.98 -2.52 -3.90
N LYS A 84 23.17 -1.24 -3.52
CA LYS A 84 24.40 -0.70 -2.90
C LYS A 84 24.62 -1.10 -1.42
N GLN A 85 23.79 -1.97 -0.84
CA GLN A 85 23.87 -2.39 0.57
C GLN A 85 23.95 -1.22 1.57
N LEU A 86 23.15 -0.16 1.36
CA LEU A 86 23.12 1.00 2.26
C LEU A 86 22.38 0.72 3.59
N GLY A 87 21.77 -0.45 3.74
CA GLY A 87 21.24 -0.91 5.03
C GLY A 87 20.14 0.01 5.58
N ILE A 88 20.26 0.34 6.86
CA ILE A 88 19.31 1.13 7.65
C ILE A 88 19.34 2.64 7.33
N ASP A 89 20.38 3.11 6.64
CA ASP A 89 20.58 4.52 6.31
C ASP A 89 19.92 4.91 4.97
N ASP A 90 19.15 4.00 4.37
CA ASP A 90 18.43 4.26 3.13
C ASP A 90 17.06 4.87 3.44
N GLU A 91 16.87 6.15 3.12
CA GLU A 91 15.60 6.90 3.31
C GLU A 91 14.38 6.28 2.60
N ARG A 92 14.61 5.25 1.77
CA ARG A 92 13.57 4.47 1.08
C ARG A 92 13.12 3.24 1.90
N ASP A 93 13.65 3.02 3.09
CA ASP A 93 13.13 1.98 3.99
C ASP A 93 11.76 2.40 4.56
N LEU A 94 10.71 1.84 3.97
CA LEU A 94 9.33 2.04 4.40
C LEU A 94 8.80 0.89 5.25
N PHE A 95 9.65 -0.08 5.62
CA PHE A 95 9.23 -1.16 6.51
C PHE A 95 8.81 -0.65 7.90
N PRO A 96 9.52 0.31 8.54
CA PRO A 96 9.05 0.90 9.81
C PRO A 96 7.66 1.56 9.68
N GLU A 97 7.36 2.17 8.54
CA GLU A 97 6.06 2.79 8.28
C GLU A 97 4.95 1.75 8.13
N ALA A 98 5.24 0.59 7.52
CA ALA A 98 4.32 -0.54 7.48
C ALA A 98 3.99 -1.04 8.91
N ILE A 99 5.00 -1.15 9.78
CA ILE A 99 4.82 -1.56 11.17
C ILE A 99 4.05 -0.51 11.98
N ARG A 100 4.29 0.79 11.75
CA ARG A 100 3.55 1.89 12.43
C ARG A 100 2.05 1.82 12.20
N LEU A 101 1.61 1.25 11.07
CA LEU A 101 0.20 1.17 10.68
C LEU A 101 -0.53 -0.08 11.21
N VAL A 102 0.17 -0.99 11.91
CA VAL A 102 -0.39 -2.17 12.59
C VAL A 102 -0.64 -1.89 14.07
#